data_AF-A0A7V5ANS2-F1
#
_entry.id   AF-A0A7V5ANS2-F1
#
_cell.length_a   1.000
_cell.length_b   1.000
_cell.length_c   1.000
_cell.angle_alpha   90.00
_cell.angle_beta   90.00
_cell.angle_gamma   90.00
#
_symmetry.space_group_name_H-M   'P 1'
#
loop_
_entity.id
_entity.type
_entity.pdbx_description
1 polymer ?
#
loop_
_entity_poly.entity_id
_entity_poly.type
_entity_poly.pdbx_seq_one_letter_code
_entity_poly.pdbx_strand_id
1 'polypeptide(L)' 'MTDFWEGKKPCWVILDCNPLVRDRCPAYTSPHRPCWEIGETYCRQVLSFDWDCKDCKVFRLYEIAKMSKTPSPKD' A
#
# COMPACT_ATOMS: atom_id res chain seq x y z
N MET A 1 -13.51 -13.75 -5.28
CA MET A 1 -12.11 -13.26 -5.21
C MET A 1 -12.08 -12.24 -4.11
N THR A 2 -11.33 -12.46 -3.03
CA THR A 2 -11.19 -11.50 -1.94
C THR A 2 -10.37 -10.32 -2.45
N ASP A 3 -10.99 -9.15 -2.51
CA ASP A 3 -10.28 -7.90 -2.82
C ASP A 3 -9.37 -7.60 -1.62
N PHE A 4 -8.05 -7.73 -1.81
CA PHE A 4 -7.06 -7.43 -0.76
C PHE A 4 -7.26 -6.00 -0.20
N TRP A 5 -7.81 -5.11 -1.01
CA TRP A 5 -8.08 -3.71 -0.67
C TRP A 5 -9.50 -3.47 -0.13
N GLU A 6 -10.26 -4.50 0.25
CA GLU A 6 -11.61 -4.31 0.79
C GLU A 6 -11.60 -3.37 2.02
N GLY A 7 -12.23 -2.20 1.87
CA GLY A 7 -12.25 -1.14 2.89
C GLY A 7 -10.92 -0.42 3.08
N LYS A 8 -9.97 -0.53 2.14
CA LYS A 8 -8.66 0.14 2.14
C LYS A 8 -8.41 0.79 0.78
N LYS A 9 -7.58 1.83 0.75
CA LYS A 9 -7.15 2.44 -0.51
C LYS A 9 -5.77 1.89 -0.89
N PRO A 10 -5.55 1.46 -2.15
CA PRO A 10 -4.22 1.06 -2.61
C PRO A 10 -3.30 2.27 -2.76
N CYS A 11 -1.99 2.00 -2.87
CA CYS A 11 -0.98 3.06 -2.90
C CYS A 11 -1.18 4.05 -4.05
N TRP A 12 -1.58 3.57 -5.23
CA TRP A 12 -1.76 4.42 -6.41
C TRP A 12 -2.96 5.38 -6.29
N VAL A 13 -3.94 5.07 -5.43
CA VAL A 13 -5.04 5.98 -5.11
C VAL A 13 -4.61 6.99 -4.04
N ILE A 14 -3.82 6.57 -3.05
CA ILE A 14 -3.36 7.43 -1.95
C ILE A 14 -2.32 8.46 -2.40
N LEU A 15 -1.43 8.04 -3.30
CA LEU A 15 -0.33 8.85 -3.83
C LEU A 15 -0.68 9.54 -5.14
N ASP A 16 -1.89 9.35 -5.65
CA ASP A 16 -2.37 9.90 -6.93
C ASP A 16 -1.37 9.66 -8.07
N CYS A 17 -1.01 8.38 -8.26
CA CYS A 17 0.04 8.02 -9.21
C CYS A 17 -0.40 8.34 -10.65
N ASN A 18 0.48 9.00 -11.41
CA ASN A 18 0.29 9.24 -12.84
C ASN A 18 0.00 7.90 -13.57
N PRO A 19 -1.06 7.82 -14.39
CA PRO A 19 -1.44 6.61 -15.13
C PRO A 19 -0.29 5.96 -15.90
N LEU A 20 0.56 6.76 -16.58
CA LEU A 20 1.68 6.25 -17.39
C LEU A 20 2.70 5.45 -16.57
N VAL A 21 2.87 5.85 -15.31
CA VAL A 21 3.76 5.21 -14.35
C VAL A 21 3.05 4.06 -13.63
N ARG A 22 1.81 4.31 -13.21
CA ARG A 22 0.97 3.36 -12.48
C ARG A 22 0.80 2.06 -13.26
N ASP A 23 0.50 2.15 -14.55
CA ASP A 23 0.17 0.98 -15.38
C ASP A 23 1.36 0.02 -15.58
N ARG A 24 2.59 0.50 -15.31
CA ARG A 24 3.82 -0.31 -15.33
C ARG A 24 4.33 -0.66 -13.94
N CYS A 25 3.71 -0.14 -12.89
CA CYS A 25 4.18 -0.32 -11.52
C CYS A 25 3.82 -1.74 -11.04
N PRO A 26 4.80 -2.53 -10.52
CA PRO A 26 4.54 -3.86 -9.98
C PRO A 26 3.46 -3.92 -8.90
N ALA A 27 3.27 -2.86 -8.11
CA ALA A 27 2.19 -2.78 -7.14
C ALA A 27 0.80 -2.73 -7.79
N TYR A 28 0.66 -2.07 -8.94
CA TYR A 28 -0.61 -1.97 -9.66
C TYR A 28 -0.93 -3.28 -10.40
N THR A 29 0.08 -3.90 -11.01
CA THR A 29 -0.08 -5.16 -11.75
C THR A 29 -0.20 -6.39 -10.84
N SER A 30 0.22 -6.28 -9.57
CA SER A 30 0.08 -7.32 -8.55
C SER A 30 -0.78 -6.84 -7.37
N PRO A 31 -2.10 -6.62 -7.55
CA PRO A 31 -2.96 -5.98 -6.55
C PRO A 31 -3.21 -6.83 -5.28
N HIS A 32 -2.74 -8.08 -5.26
CA HIS A 32 -2.88 -8.99 -4.12
C HIS A 32 -1.89 -8.72 -2.98
N ARG A 33 -0.93 -7.80 -3.17
CA ARG A 33 0.06 -7.44 -2.16
C ARG A 33 0.22 -5.92 -2.09
N PRO A 34 0.58 -5.39 -0.92
CA PRO A 34 0.81 -3.96 -0.79
C PRO A 34 2.18 -3.56 -1.36
N CYS A 35 2.33 -2.28 -1.70
CA CYS A 35 3.53 -1.79 -2.37
C CYS A 35 4.83 -1.96 -1.55
N TRP A 36 4.75 -2.00 -0.22
CA TRP A 36 5.93 -2.20 0.65
C TRP A 36 6.43 -3.66 0.71
N GLU A 37 5.63 -4.63 0.25
CA GLU A 37 6.08 -6.02 0.09
C GLU A 37 6.69 -6.28 -1.30
N ILE A 38 6.71 -5.27 -2.17
CA ILE A 38 7.16 -5.38 -3.55
C ILE A 38 8.45 -4.56 -3.74
N GLY A 39 9.55 -5.26 -4.06
CA GLY A 39 10.89 -4.67 -4.11
C GLY A 39 11.13 -3.67 -5.25
N GLU A 40 10.36 -3.74 -6.33
CA GLU A 40 10.62 -3.02 -7.58
C GLU A 40 9.56 -1.96 -7.88
N THR A 41 8.89 -1.42 -6.86
CA THR A 41 7.89 -0.38 -7.08
C THR A 41 8.54 0.92 -7.55
N TYR A 42 7.82 1.66 -8.40
CA TYR A 42 8.27 2.97 -8.87
C TYR A 42 8.58 3.93 -7.72
N CYS A 43 7.78 3.90 -6.66
CA CYS A 43 8.02 4.71 -5.46
C CYS A 43 9.37 4.38 -4.80
N ARG A 44 9.79 3.12 -4.79
CA ARG A 44 11.09 2.72 -4.25
C ARG A 44 12.25 3.13 -5.15
N GLN A 45 12.06 3.08 -6.47
CA GLN A 45 13.08 3.48 -7.45
C GLN A 45 13.29 5.00 -7.53
N VAL A 46 12.20 5.77 -7.59
CA VAL A 46 12.25 7.22 -7.84
C VAL A 46 12.45 8.03 -6.57
N LEU A 47 11.87 7.58 -5.45
CA LEU A 47 12.00 8.36 -4.23
C LEU A 47 13.37 8.12 -3.57
N SER A 48 14.11 7.06 -3.92
CA SER A 48 15.45 6.74 -3.34
C SER A 48 15.52 6.93 -1.82
N PHE A 49 14.42 6.73 -1.10
CA PHE A 49 14.41 6.86 0.36
C PHE A 49 14.72 5.52 1.00
N ASP A 50 15.65 5.55 1.94
CA ASP A 50 15.83 4.58 3.04
C ASP A 50 14.64 4.63 4.03
N TRP A 51 13.42 4.92 3.55
CA TRP A 51 12.23 4.92 4.40
C TRP A 51 11.98 3.48 4.85
N ASP A 52 12.27 3.24 6.13
CA ASP A 52 11.68 2.15 6.87
C ASP A 52 10.17 2.20 6.59
N CYS A 53 9.59 1.11 6.11
CA CYS A 53 8.23 1.12 5.53
C CYS A 53 7.16 1.70 6.47
N LYS A 54 7.46 1.77 7.78
CA LYS A 54 6.67 2.38 8.85
C LYS A 54 6.37 3.87 8.64
N ASP A 55 7.23 4.62 7.97
CA ASP A 55 6.98 6.05 7.71
C ASP A 55 6.06 6.28 6.50
N CYS A 56 5.95 5.27 5.61
CA CYS A 56 5.12 5.31 4.41
C CYS A 56 3.67 5.69 4.74
N LYS A 57 3.14 6.74 4.09
CA LYS A 57 1.74 7.17 4.24
C LYS A 57 0.77 6.01 3.97
N VAL A 58 1.08 5.16 2.99
CA VAL A 58 0.26 4.00 2.62
C VAL A 58 0.30 2.93 3.71
N PHE A 59 1.49 2.64 4.25
CA PHE A 59 1.66 1.68 5.35
C PHE A 59 0.93 2.13 6.62
N ARG A 60 1.06 3.41 7.01
CA ARG A 60 0.35 3.97 8.17
C ARG A 60 -1.17 3.87 8.02
N LEU A 61 -1.71 4.22 6.85
CA LEU A 61 -3.13 4.08 6.57
C LEU A 61 -3.60 2.62 6.61
N TYR A 62 -2.75 1.69 6.17
CA TYR A 62 -3.03 0.26 6.26
C TYR A 62 -3.07 -0.25 7.70
N GLU A 63 -2.10 0.13 8.52
CA GLU A 63 -2.05 -0.28 9.94
C GLU A 63 -3.23 0.30 10.73
N ILE A 64 -3.60 1.57 10.50
CA ILE A 64 -4.81 2.17 11.08
C ILE A 64 -6.05 1.38 10.68
N ALA A 65 -6.23 1.08 9.39
CA ALA A 65 -7.37 0.31 8.91
C ALA A 65 -7.39 -1.13 9.42
N LYS A 66 -6.23 -1.72 9.70
CA LYS A 66 -6.09 -3.05 10.32
C LYS A 66 -6.54 -3.01 11.79
N MET A 67 -6.12 -2.02 12.56
CA MET A 67 -6.50 -1.85 13.97
C MET A 67 -8.00 -1.61 14.14
N SER A 68 -8.65 -0.89 13.23
CA SER A 68 -10.12 -0.69 13.26
C SER A 68 -10.96 -1.93 12.94
N LYS A 69 -10.36 -2.99 12.38
CA LYS A 69 -11.05 -4.26 12.05
C LYS A 69 -10.82 -5.37 13.08
N THR A 70 -9.93 -5.16 14.06
CA THR A 70 -9.73 -6.13 15.15
C THR A 70 -10.86 -5.95 16.17
N PRO A 71 -11.72 -6.95 16.40
CA PRO A 71 -12.64 -6.89 17.53
C PRO A 71 -11.81 -6.83 18.81
N SER A 72 -12.07 -5.83 19.67
CA SER A 72 -11.48 -5.72 21.00
C SER A 72 -11.59 -7.07 21.74
N PRO A 73 -10.56 -7.49 22.49
CA PRO A 73 -10.72 -8.58 23.45
C PRO A 73 -11.91 -8.23 24.35
N LYS A 74 -12.94 -9.07 24.38
CA LYS A 74 -13.97 -9.00 25.41
C LYS A 74 -13.32 -9.49 26.70
N ASP A 75 -13.32 -8.63 27.71
CA ASP A 75 -12.88 -8.92 29.08
C ASP A 75 -13.49 -10.22 29.64
#